data_AF-A0A534RY86-F1
#
_entry.id   AF-A0A534RY86-F1
#
_cell.length_a   1.000
_cell.length_b   1.000
_cell.length_c   1.000
_cell.angle_alpha   90.00
_cell.angle_beta   90.00
_cell.angle_gamma   90.00
#
_symmetry.space_group_name_H-M   'P 1'
#
loop_
_entity.id
_entity.type
_entity.pdbx_description
1 polymer ?
#
loop_
_entity_poly.entity_id
_entity_poly.type
_entity_poly.pdbx_seq_one_letter_code
_entity_poly.pdbx_strand_id
1 'polypeptide(L)'
;MEQPKTTAQTAEIPGMPLTLDGSFMLHQMFRVRWTAWRSLGSSDRKHALTQAGAMFAAMENNKEEPTGLFSLLGHKGDMMIVHFRKTIDELNHAELTVARSELNEYLEPTTSYLSVVELGLYEASVKLYTELTAKGLQHGTPEWNREVEAELVKQRQAAAPRLWPEIPQRRYLCFYPMNKFRGETKNWYGEPIRERQRMMREHGMIGRHYAGRVTQIIS
;
A
#
# COMPACT_ATOMS: atom_id res chain seq x y z
N MET A 1 29.00 34.36 13.20
CA MET A 1 27.74 35.12 13.09
C MET A 1 26.97 34.54 11.92
N GLU A 2 26.03 33.63 12.18
CA GLU A 2 25.07 33.19 11.17
C GLU A 2 24.08 34.33 10.91
N GLN A 3 23.91 34.69 9.65
CA GLN A 3 22.90 35.67 9.26
C GLN A 3 21.50 35.08 9.51
N PRO A 4 20.55 35.86 10.06
CA PRO A 4 19.18 35.40 10.19
C PRO A 4 18.58 35.20 8.80
N LYS A 5 18.15 33.98 8.50
CA LYS A 5 17.31 33.71 7.32
C LYS A 5 16.02 34.49 7.50
N THR A 6 15.82 35.51 6.67
CA THR A 6 14.56 36.25 6.55
C THR A 6 13.50 35.28 6.02
N THR A 7 12.77 34.61 6.92
CA THR A 7 11.58 33.85 6.56
C THR A 7 10.51 34.86 6.20
N ALA A 8 10.32 35.10 4.90
CA ALA A 8 9.05 35.63 4.42
C ALA A 8 7.95 34.72 5.00
N GLN A 9 7.08 35.29 5.84
CA GLN A 9 5.93 34.58 6.39
C GLN A 9 4.98 34.23 5.24
N THR A 10 5.27 33.13 4.53
CA THR A 10 4.25 32.45 3.74
C THR A 10 3.13 32.08 4.71
N ALA A 11 1.90 32.52 4.40
CA ALA A 11 0.72 32.21 5.18
C ALA A 11 0.71 30.72 5.55
N GLU A 12 0.49 30.44 6.84
CA GLU A 12 0.55 29.09 7.39
C GLU A 12 -0.61 28.26 6.81
N ILE A 13 -0.28 27.18 6.10
CA ILE A 13 -1.25 26.24 5.54
C ILE A 13 -1.25 24.95 6.37
N PRO A 14 -2.34 24.17 6.36
CA PRO A 14 -2.41 22.91 7.08
C PRO A 14 -1.24 21.98 6.76
N GLY A 15 -0.68 21.36 7.81
CA GLY A 15 0.49 20.50 7.72
C GLY A 15 0.21 19.09 7.21
N MET A 16 -1.05 18.64 7.17
CA MET A 16 -1.39 17.27 6.79
C MET A 16 -1.67 17.20 5.27
N PRO A 17 -0.98 16.35 4.50
CA PRO A 17 -1.36 16.12 3.12
C PRO A 17 -2.68 15.34 3.07
N LEU A 18 -3.46 15.58 2.02
CA LEU A 18 -4.60 14.74 1.67
C LEU A 18 -4.11 13.37 1.17
N THR A 19 -4.90 12.33 1.40
CA THR A 19 -4.68 10.98 0.88
C THR A 19 -5.90 10.50 0.11
N LEU A 20 -5.68 9.54 -0.77
CA LEU A 20 -6.73 8.73 -1.35
C LEU A 20 -6.44 7.27 -1.03
N ASP A 21 -7.49 6.58 -0.59
CA ASP A 21 -7.40 5.19 -0.17
C ASP A 21 -8.15 4.29 -1.18
N GLY A 22 -7.52 3.17 -1.50
CA GLY A 22 -7.97 2.20 -2.49
C GLY A 22 -8.16 0.79 -1.91
N SER A 23 -7.68 -0.22 -2.63
CA SER A 23 -7.77 -1.62 -2.21
C SER A 23 -7.18 -1.84 -0.82
N PHE A 24 -7.88 -2.59 0.02
CA PHE A 24 -7.27 -3.21 1.20
C PHE A 24 -6.33 -4.32 0.76
N MET A 25 -5.18 -4.42 1.42
CA MET A 25 -4.13 -5.35 1.10
C MET A 25 -3.73 -6.19 2.31
N LEU A 26 -3.63 -7.50 2.12
CA LEU A 26 -3.08 -8.41 3.11
C LEU A 26 -1.92 -9.20 2.50
N HIS A 27 -0.74 -9.06 3.08
CA HIS A 27 0.38 -9.95 2.86
C HIS A 27 0.36 -11.02 3.94
N GLN A 28 0.37 -12.29 3.56
CA GLN A 28 0.53 -13.42 4.48
C GLN A 28 1.75 -14.22 4.07
N MET A 29 2.65 -14.49 5.01
CA MET A 29 3.88 -15.24 4.76
C MET A 29 3.84 -16.55 5.54
N PHE A 30 4.18 -17.64 4.86
CA PHE A 30 4.13 -18.98 5.42
C PHE A 30 5.47 -19.69 5.26
N ARG A 31 5.75 -20.57 6.21
CA ARG A 31 6.74 -21.64 6.10
C ARG A 31 6.01 -22.94 5.77
N VAL A 32 6.62 -23.77 4.92
CA VAL A 32 6.11 -25.11 4.66
C VAL A 32 6.59 -26.05 5.76
N ARG A 33 5.66 -26.79 6.35
CA ARG A 33 5.95 -27.89 7.28
C ARG A 33 6.45 -29.10 6.50
N TRP A 34 7.67 -29.00 5.97
CA TRP A 34 8.20 -29.96 5.00
C TRP A 34 8.19 -31.42 5.47
N THR A 35 8.38 -31.67 6.77
CA THR A 35 8.30 -33.03 7.32
C THR A 35 6.90 -33.61 7.20
N ALA A 36 5.86 -32.85 7.59
CA ALA A 36 4.46 -33.26 7.46
C ALA A 36 4.04 -33.38 5.99
N TRP A 37 4.48 -32.45 5.13
CA TRP A 37 4.21 -32.53 3.70
C TRP A 37 4.84 -33.77 3.05
N ARG A 38 6.07 -34.12 3.44
CA ARG A 38 6.78 -35.29 2.89
C ARG A 38 6.26 -36.63 3.42
N SER A 39 5.59 -36.67 4.57
CA SER A 39 4.98 -37.90 5.09
C SER A 39 3.71 -38.31 4.34
N LEU A 40 3.10 -37.41 3.56
CA LEU A 40 1.94 -37.74 2.74
C LEU A 40 2.27 -38.68 1.58
N GLY A 41 1.30 -39.53 1.24
CA GLY A 41 1.32 -40.34 0.02
C GLY A 41 1.32 -39.47 -1.23
N SER A 42 1.76 -40.03 -2.36
CA SER A 42 1.74 -39.33 -3.66
C SER A 42 0.34 -38.90 -4.07
N SER A 43 -0.68 -39.73 -3.79
CA SER A 43 -2.09 -39.43 -4.05
C SER A 43 -2.57 -38.21 -3.27
N ASP A 44 -2.32 -38.18 -1.95
CA ASP A 44 -2.79 -37.11 -1.06
C ASP A 44 -2.10 -35.78 -1.39
N ARG A 45 -0.78 -35.80 -1.65
CA ARG A 45 -0.08 -34.60 -2.14
C ARG A 45 -0.68 -34.06 -3.43
N LYS A 46 -1.00 -34.95 -4.38
CA LYS A 46 -1.61 -34.55 -5.65
C LYS A 46 -3.00 -33.96 -5.43
N HIS A 47 -3.79 -34.55 -4.53
CA HIS A 47 -5.11 -34.05 -4.18
C HIS A 47 -5.03 -32.64 -3.58
N ALA A 48 -4.22 -32.46 -2.52
CA ALA A 48 -4.04 -31.18 -1.86
C ALA A 48 -3.52 -30.09 -2.82
N LEU A 49 -2.55 -30.41 -3.69
CA LEU A 49 -2.06 -29.46 -4.70
C LEU A 49 -3.11 -29.13 -5.76
N THR A 50 -3.96 -30.08 -6.14
CA THR A 50 -5.03 -29.83 -7.12
C THR A 50 -6.09 -28.89 -6.54
N GLN A 51 -6.52 -29.12 -5.29
CA GLN A 51 -7.46 -28.25 -4.60
C GLN A 51 -6.87 -26.84 -4.39
N ALA A 52 -5.63 -26.76 -3.91
CA ALA A 52 -4.95 -25.47 -3.73
C ALA A 52 -4.76 -24.72 -5.04
N GLY A 53 -4.37 -25.41 -6.11
CA GLY A 53 -4.21 -24.83 -7.44
C GLY A 53 -5.52 -24.26 -7.98
N ALA A 54 -6.63 -24.98 -7.84
CA ALA A 54 -7.95 -24.50 -8.23
C ALA A 54 -8.39 -23.27 -7.42
N MET A 55 -8.17 -23.29 -6.10
CA MET A 55 -8.47 -22.17 -5.21
C MET A 55 -7.70 -20.91 -5.60
N PHE A 56 -6.37 -20.99 -5.74
CA PHE A 56 -5.56 -19.83 -6.11
C PHE A 56 -5.85 -19.34 -7.53
N ALA A 57 -6.09 -20.25 -8.49
CA ALA A 57 -6.48 -19.86 -9.84
C ALA A 57 -7.81 -19.08 -9.85
N ALA A 58 -8.80 -19.50 -9.05
CA ALA A 58 -10.05 -18.76 -8.91
C ALA A 58 -9.82 -17.35 -8.34
N MET A 59 -8.96 -17.22 -7.33
CA MET A 59 -8.65 -15.90 -6.74
C MET A 59 -7.79 -15.01 -7.65
N GLU A 60 -6.88 -15.58 -8.46
CA GLU A 60 -6.06 -14.83 -9.42
C GLU A 60 -6.86 -14.33 -10.63
N ASN A 61 -7.88 -15.09 -11.03
CA ASN A 61 -8.75 -14.73 -12.16
C ASN A 61 -9.73 -13.61 -11.84
N ASN A 62 -10.00 -13.33 -10.55
CA ASN A 62 -10.73 -12.13 -10.17
C ASN A 62 -9.83 -10.89 -10.32
N LYS A 63 -9.91 -10.22 -11.46
CA LYS A 63 -9.07 -9.06 -11.78
C LYS A 63 -9.37 -7.81 -10.95
N GLU A 64 -10.57 -7.71 -10.39
CA GLU A 64 -10.94 -6.59 -9.51
C GLU A 64 -10.45 -6.78 -8.08
N GLU A 65 -10.26 -8.04 -7.68
CA GLU A 65 -9.86 -8.45 -6.34
C GLU A 65 -8.82 -9.59 -6.38
N PRO A 66 -7.66 -9.36 -7.00
CA PRO A 66 -6.71 -10.42 -7.30
C PRO A 66 -6.01 -10.95 -6.06
N THR A 67 -5.55 -12.19 -6.16
CA THR A 67 -4.59 -12.79 -5.22
C THR A 67 -3.35 -13.24 -5.98
N GLY A 68 -2.18 -12.97 -5.41
CA GLY A 68 -0.89 -13.32 -5.98
C GLY A 68 -0.13 -14.25 -5.03
N LEU A 69 0.57 -15.22 -5.62
CA LEU A 69 1.35 -16.22 -4.90
C LEU A 69 2.82 -16.14 -5.31
N PHE A 70 3.71 -16.00 -4.32
CA PHE A 70 5.14 -15.86 -4.55
C PHE A 70 5.94 -16.79 -3.63
N SER A 71 7.06 -17.32 -4.13
CA SER A 71 8.04 -18.01 -3.28
C SER A 71 8.95 -17.00 -2.60
N LEU A 72 9.15 -17.16 -1.29
CA LEU A 72 10.07 -16.35 -0.50
C LEU A 72 11.48 -16.95 -0.46
N LEU A 73 12.47 -16.08 -0.37
CA LEU A 73 13.87 -16.48 -0.22
C LEU A 73 14.34 -16.34 1.24
N GLY A 74 15.13 -17.31 1.68
CA GLY A 74 15.78 -17.31 2.98
C GLY A 74 14.87 -17.76 4.13
N HIS A 75 15.30 -17.52 5.36
CA HIS A 75 14.68 -18.10 6.56
C HIS A 75 13.46 -17.30 7.07
N LYS A 76 12.95 -16.32 6.33
CA LYS A 76 11.75 -15.56 6.76
C LYS A 76 10.46 -16.34 6.48
N GLY A 77 10.46 -17.18 5.46
CA GLY A 77 9.35 -18.02 5.03
C GLY A 77 9.66 -18.63 3.68
N ASP A 78 8.77 -19.48 3.19
CA ASP A 78 8.90 -20.17 1.90
C ASP A 78 7.90 -19.63 0.86
N MET A 79 6.79 -19.04 1.32
CA MET A 79 5.67 -18.61 0.50
C MET A 79 5.08 -17.30 1.02
N MET A 80 4.64 -16.45 0.10
CA MET A 80 3.89 -15.23 0.39
C MET A 80 2.65 -15.16 -0.49
N ILE A 81 1.51 -14.91 0.14
CA ILE A 81 0.22 -14.66 -0.50
C ILE A 81 -0.09 -13.17 -0.34
N VAL A 82 -0.50 -12.52 -1.42
CA VAL A 82 -0.89 -11.10 -1.42
C VAL A 82 -2.31 -10.99 -1.94
N HIS A 83 -3.22 -10.47 -1.12
CA HIS A 83 -4.62 -10.25 -1.47
C HIS A 83 -4.91 -8.76 -1.67
N PHE A 84 -5.74 -8.42 -2.65
CA PHE A 84 -6.32 -7.09 -2.86
C PHE A 84 -7.84 -7.21 -2.78
N ARG A 85 -8.51 -6.43 -1.92
CA ARG A 85 -9.97 -6.47 -1.75
C ARG A 85 -10.58 -5.08 -1.63
N LYS A 86 -11.88 -4.95 -1.91
CA LYS A 86 -12.60 -3.66 -1.74
C LYS A 86 -12.95 -3.36 -0.29
N THR A 87 -13.07 -4.40 0.54
CA THR A 87 -13.40 -4.28 1.96
C THR A 87 -12.51 -5.16 2.85
N ILE A 88 -12.46 -4.82 4.14
CA ILE A 88 -11.79 -5.64 5.16
C ILE A 88 -12.48 -7.02 5.30
N ASP A 89 -13.81 -7.06 5.16
CA ASP A 89 -14.58 -8.30 5.28
C ASP A 89 -14.25 -9.30 4.16
N GLU A 90 -14.12 -8.82 2.92
CA GLU A 90 -13.69 -9.66 1.79
C GLU A 90 -12.22 -10.10 1.94
N LEU A 91 -11.39 -9.30 2.60
CA LEU A 91 -10.00 -9.64 2.90
C LEU A 91 -9.92 -10.74 3.95
N ASN A 92 -10.72 -10.64 5.01
CA ASN A 92 -10.89 -11.68 6.01
C ASN A 92 -11.46 -12.97 5.37
N HIS A 93 -12.42 -12.86 4.44
CA HIS A 93 -12.91 -14.02 3.70
C HIS A 93 -11.82 -14.70 2.88
N ALA A 94 -10.96 -13.94 2.20
CA ALA A 94 -9.81 -14.48 1.46
C ALA A 94 -8.82 -15.20 2.38
N GLU A 95 -8.46 -14.58 3.51
CA GLU A 95 -7.62 -15.18 4.55
C GLU A 95 -8.22 -16.48 5.09
N LEU A 96 -9.50 -16.48 5.45
CA LEU A 96 -10.19 -17.67 5.96
C LEU A 96 -10.31 -18.78 4.91
N THR A 97 -10.42 -18.42 3.62
CA THR A 97 -10.45 -19.39 2.52
C THR A 97 -9.12 -20.16 2.45
N VAL A 98 -7.99 -19.45 2.55
CA VAL A 98 -6.66 -20.08 2.64
C VAL A 98 -6.55 -20.90 3.93
N ALA A 99 -6.93 -20.31 5.08
CA ALA A 99 -6.78 -20.94 6.39
C ALA A 99 -7.57 -22.25 6.55
N ARG A 100 -8.70 -22.38 5.85
CA ARG A 100 -9.56 -23.57 5.85
C ARG A 100 -9.21 -24.60 4.77
N SER A 101 -8.24 -24.29 3.90
CA SER A 101 -7.80 -25.22 2.87
C SER A 101 -6.97 -26.37 3.45
N GLU A 102 -7.01 -27.54 2.82
CA GLU A 102 -6.16 -28.68 3.17
C GLU A 102 -4.66 -28.34 3.10
N LEU A 103 -4.29 -27.43 2.19
CA LEU A 103 -2.91 -26.97 2.08
C LEU A 103 -2.42 -26.35 3.40
N ASN A 104 -3.29 -25.65 4.12
CA ASN A 104 -2.92 -24.92 5.34
C ASN A 104 -2.49 -25.85 6.48
N GLU A 105 -2.86 -27.13 6.47
CA GLU A 105 -2.34 -28.13 7.41
C GLU A 105 -0.81 -28.28 7.32
N TYR A 106 -0.25 -27.96 6.15
CA TYR A 106 1.17 -28.05 5.84
C TYR A 106 1.86 -26.70 5.79
N LEU A 107 1.16 -25.64 6.21
CA LEU A 107 1.69 -24.31 6.30
C LEU A 107 1.78 -23.87 7.77
N GLU A 108 2.76 -23.03 8.04
CA GLU A 108 2.92 -22.36 9.32
C GLU A 108 2.96 -20.86 9.03
N PRO A 109 2.00 -20.07 9.53
CA PRO A 109 2.05 -18.62 9.41
C PRO A 109 3.31 -18.09 10.11
N THR A 110 4.03 -17.19 9.45
CA THR A 110 5.27 -16.60 9.98
C THR A 110 5.12 -15.12 10.28
N THR A 111 4.56 -14.36 9.34
CA THR A 111 4.28 -12.93 9.49
C THR A 111 3.16 -12.52 8.55
N SER A 112 2.56 -11.37 8.81
CA SER A 112 1.55 -10.78 7.96
C SER A 112 1.67 -9.26 7.98
N TYR A 113 1.06 -8.60 6.99
CA TYR A 113 0.96 -7.16 6.94
C TYR A 113 -0.36 -6.72 6.30
N LEU A 114 -1.20 -6.06 7.11
CA LEU A 114 -2.47 -5.46 6.70
C LEU A 114 -2.24 -3.98 6.37
N SER A 115 -2.77 -3.52 5.25
CA SER A 115 -2.54 -2.17 4.73
C SER A 115 -3.66 -1.75 3.75
N VAL A 116 -3.65 -0.49 3.29
CA VAL A 116 -4.63 0.03 2.31
C VAL A 116 -3.89 0.85 1.27
N VAL A 117 -4.10 0.58 -0.02
CA VAL A 117 -3.43 1.32 -1.09
C VAL A 117 -3.62 2.81 -0.87
N GLU A 118 -2.51 3.55 -0.74
CA GLU A 118 -2.51 4.97 -0.37
C GLU A 118 -1.84 5.81 -1.45
N LEU A 119 -2.50 6.88 -1.85
CA LEU A 119 -1.92 7.94 -2.68
C LEU A 119 -1.83 9.24 -1.89
N GLY A 120 -0.63 9.58 -1.42
CA GLY A 120 -0.35 10.88 -0.81
C GLY A 120 -0.37 12.01 -1.85
N LEU A 121 -1.19 13.04 -1.61
CA LEU A 121 -1.49 14.12 -2.56
C LEU A 121 -0.70 15.41 -2.29
N TYR A 122 0.57 15.34 -1.89
CA TYR A 122 1.38 16.50 -1.48
C TYR A 122 1.28 17.73 -2.40
N GLU A 123 1.43 17.54 -3.72
CA GLU A 123 1.37 18.64 -4.69
C GLU A 123 -0.02 19.31 -4.72
N ALA A 124 -1.08 18.48 -4.77
CA ALA A 124 -2.46 18.97 -4.83
C ALA A 124 -2.87 19.62 -3.50
N SER A 125 -2.48 19.04 -2.36
CA SER A 125 -2.76 19.59 -1.03
C SER A 125 -2.14 20.97 -0.86
N VAL A 126 -0.85 21.12 -1.14
CA VAL A 126 -0.18 22.43 -0.98
C VAL A 126 -0.79 23.48 -1.90
N LYS A 127 -1.11 23.12 -3.14
CA LYS A 127 -1.78 24.01 -4.09
C LYS A 127 -3.15 24.45 -3.55
N LEU A 128 -4.02 23.49 -3.26
CA LEU A 128 -5.38 23.75 -2.78
C LEU A 128 -5.37 24.61 -1.52
N TYR A 129 -4.57 24.23 -0.51
CA TYR A 129 -4.53 24.96 0.75
C TYR A 129 -4.04 26.40 0.57
N THR A 130 -3.05 26.61 -0.29
CA THR A 130 -2.57 27.96 -0.61
C THR A 130 -3.69 28.81 -1.22
N GLU A 131 -4.47 28.24 -2.14
CA GLU A 131 -5.60 28.92 -2.79
C GLU A 131 -6.74 29.23 -1.81
N LEU A 132 -7.11 28.29 -0.94
CA LEU A 132 -8.18 28.47 0.04
C LEU A 132 -7.79 29.50 1.10
N THR A 133 -6.56 29.45 1.63
CA THR A 133 -6.05 30.45 2.56
C THR A 133 -5.99 31.83 1.93
N ALA A 134 -5.58 31.95 0.66
CA ALA A 134 -5.57 33.23 -0.05
C ALA A 134 -6.98 33.83 -0.26
N LYS A 135 -8.01 32.97 -0.35
CA LYS A 135 -9.43 33.37 -0.36
C LYS A 135 -9.97 33.73 1.03
N GLY A 136 -9.16 33.63 2.08
CA GLY A 136 -9.56 33.89 3.46
C GLY A 136 -10.37 32.77 4.10
N LEU A 137 -10.45 31.58 3.47
CA LEU A 137 -11.12 30.44 4.06
C LEU A 137 -10.25 29.86 5.18
N GLN A 138 -10.90 29.57 6.30
CA GLN A 138 -10.24 28.97 7.46
C GLN A 138 -10.29 27.44 7.37
N HIS A 139 -9.19 26.79 7.75
CA HIS A 139 -9.12 25.34 7.79
C HIS A 139 -10.19 24.74 8.72
N GLY A 140 -10.89 23.72 8.24
CA GLY A 140 -11.89 22.99 9.01
C GLY A 140 -13.30 23.59 8.99
N THR A 141 -13.52 24.75 8.36
CA THR A 141 -14.88 25.27 8.16
C THR A 141 -15.66 24.43 7.14
N PRO A 142 -17.01 24.48 7.14
CA PRO A 142 -17.82 23.78 6.15
C PRO A 142 -17.46 24.14 4.69
N GLU A 143 -17.12 25.40 4.42
CA GLU A 143 -16.71 25.86 3.09
C GLU A 143 -15.37 25.26 2.68
N TRP A 144 -14.39 25.24 3.59
CA TRP A 144 -13.09 24.60 3.35
C TRP A 144 -13.25 23.10 3.06
N ASN A 145 -14.02 22.40 3.90
CA ASN A 145 -14.24 20.96 3.76
C ASN A 145 -14.95 20.62 2.44
N ARG A 146 -15.86 21.48 1.98
CA ARG A 146 -16.52 21.32 0.67
C ARG A 146 -15.53 21.40 -0.49
N GLU A 147 -14.61 22.37 -0.46
CA GLU A 147 -13.59 22.52 -1.50
C GLU A 147 -12.58 21.37 -1.49
N VAL A 148 -12.20 20.90 -0.29
CA VAL A 148 -11.36 19.71 -0.12
C VAL A 148 -12.04 18.48 -0.70
N GLU A 149 -13.31 18.25 -0.38
CA GLU A 149 -14.04 17.09 -0.90
C GLU A 149 -14.18 17.15 -2.42
N ALA A 150 -14.46 18.33 -3.00
CA ALA A 150 -14.52 18.51 -4.44
C ALA A 150 -13.20 18.15 -5.13
N GLU A 151 -12.06 18.55 -4.56
CA GLU A 151 -10.74 18.18 -5.08
C GLU A 151 -10.47 16.68 -4.89
N LEU A 152 -10.84 16.07 -3.76
CA LEU A 152 -10.68 14.63 -3.52
C LEU A 152 -11.48 13.79 -4.53
N VAL A 153 -12.73 14.16 -4.84
CA VAL A 153 -13.55 13.48 -5.85
C VAL A 153 -12.85 13.48 -7.21
N LYS A 154 -12.34 14.64 -7.63
CA LYS A 154 -11.61 14.79 -8.89
C LYS A 154 -10.32 13.95 -8.91
N GLN A 155 -9.54 14.00 -7.85
CA GLN A 155 -8.29 13.23 -7.74
C GLN A 155 -8.58 11.71 -7.71
N ARG A 156 -9.64 11.28 -7.04
CA ARG A 156 -10.08 9.86 -6.99
C ARG A 156 -10.43 9.33 -8.36
N GLN A 157 -11.18 10.10 -9.16
CA GLN A 157 -11.52 9.73 -10.53
C GLN A 157 -10.27 9.61 -11.40
N ALA A 158 -9.35 10.58 -11.33
CA ALA A 158 -8.12 10.56 -12.11
C ALA A 158 -7.15 9.43 -11.71
N ALA A 159 -7.18 9.02 -10.44
CA ALA A 159 -6.27 8.02 -9.88
C ALA A 159 -6.87 6.62 -9.74
N ALA A 160 -8.08 6.37 -10.24
CA ALA A 160 -8.80 5.10 -10.05
C ALA A 160 -7.96 3.84 -10.39
N PRO A 161 -7.19 3.78 -11.49
CA PRO A 161 -6.36 2.60 -11.80
C PRO A 161 -5.24 2.33 -10.78
N ARG A 162 -4.80 3.38 -10.05
CA ARG A 162 -3.78 3.27 -9.01
C ARG A 162 -4.37 2.91 -7.65
N LEU A 163 -5.62 3.31 -7.38
CA LEU A 163 -6.36 2.94 -6.17
C LEU A 163 -6.84 1.49 -6.22
N TRP A 164 -7.16 1.00 -7.40
CA TRP A 164 -7.66 -0.35 -7.63
C TRP A 164 -6.74 -1.13 -8.57
N PRO A 165 -5.46 -1.35 -8.20
CA PRO A 165 -4.50 -1.97 -9.10
C PRO A 165 -4.74 -3.49 -9.20
N GLU A 166 -4.42 -4.04 -10.37
CA GLU A 166 -4.16 -5.47 -10.51
C GLU A 166 -2.79 -5.83 -9.92
N ILE A 167 -2.56 -7.11 -9.60
CA ILE A 167 -1.22 -7.60 -9.27
C ILE A 167 -0.38 -7.63 -10.54
N PRO A 168 0.75 -6.88 -10.60
CA PRO A 168 1.58 -6.84 -11.80
C PRO A 168 2.11 -8.23 -12.15
N GLN A 169 1.98 -8.61 -13.42
CA GLN A 169 2.48 -9.88 -13.98
C GLN A 169 4.01 -9.83 -14.12
N ARG A 170 4.70 -9.76 -12.99
CA ARG A 170 6.16 -9.71 -12.86
C ARG A 170 6.63 -10.96 -12.14
N ARG A 171 7.82 -11.44 -12.53
CA ARG A 171 8.40 -12.66 -11.96
C ARG A 171 8.77 -12.54 -10.48
N TYR A 172 9.03 -11.33 -9.99
CA TYR A 172 9.54 -11.09 -8.64
C TYR A 172 8.76 -9.98 -7.94
N LEU A 173 8.63 -10.12 -6.62
CA LEU A 173 8.03 -9.14 -5.72
C LEU A 173 9.01 -8.84 -4.59
N CYS A 174 9.11 -7.56 -4.22
CA CYS A 174 9.86 -7.10 -3.06
C CYS A 174 8.90 -6.39 -2.11
N PHE A 175 8.81 -6.86 -0.87
CA PHE A 175 7.94 -6.30 0.16
C PHE A 175 8.79 -5.84 1.34
N TYR A 176 8.53 -4.62 1.80
CA TYR A 176 9.10 -4.08 3.03
C TYR A 176 8.16 -3.02 3.62
N PRO A 177 7.85 -3.10 4.93
CA PRO A 177 7.19 -1.99 5.61
C PRO A 177 8.23 -0.90 5.92
N MET A 178 7.77 0.35 6.03
CA MET A 178 8.63 1.46 6.43
C MET A 178 7.87 2.50 7.23
N ASN A 179 8.60 3.20 8.10
CA ASN A 179 8.09 4.36 8.82
C ASN A 179 8.81 5.62 8.34
N LYS A 180 8.14 6.76 8.42
CA LYS A 180 8.81 8.06 8.37
C LYS A 180 9.47 8.33 9.73
N PHE A 181 10.74 8.73 9.70
CA PHE A 181 11.58 8.85 10.90
C PHE A 181 11.08 9.96 11.84
N ARG A 182 11.13 9.68 13.15
CA ARG A 182 10.73 10.58 14.25
C ARG A 182 11.82 10.57 15.33
N GLY A 183 12.79 11.46 15.22
CA GLY A 183 13.85 11.65 16.20
C GLY A 183 13.95 13.10 16.66
N GLU A 184 14.79 13.36 17.65
CA GLU A 184 14.96 14.68 18.28
C GLU A 184 15.41 15.75 17.28
N THR A 185 16.37 15.41 16.41
CA THR A 185 16.96 16.34 15.43
C THR A 185 16.40 16.18 14.02
N LYS A 186 15.82 15.03 13.71
CA LYS A 186 15.20 14.73 12.41
C LYS A 186 13.83 14.16 12.63
N ASN A 187 12.79 14.91 12.29
CA ASN A 187 11.42 14.47 12.44
C ASN A 187 10.62 14.82 11.19
N TRP A 188 10.28 13.80 10.38
CA TRP A 188 9.49 13.99 9.17
C TRP A 188 8.18 14.74 9.43
N TYR A 189 7.51 14.44 10.54
CA TYR A 189 6.23 15.04 10.90
C TYR A 189 6.38 16.44 11.50
N GLY A 190 7.60 16.82 11.91
CA GLY A 190 7.93 18.19 12.31
C GLY A 190 8.27 19.10 11.12
N GLU A 191 8.57 18.54 9.95
CA GLU A 191 8.90 19.32 8.76
C GLU A 191 7.65 20.03 8.19
N PRO A 192 7.78 21.30 7.76
CA PRO A 192 6.72 22.01 7.05
C PRO A 192 6.22 21.24 5.83
N ILE A 193 4.93 21.32 5.52
CA ILE A 193 4.33 20.57 4.40
C ILE A 193 4.98 20.90 3.06
N ARG A 194 5.44 22.14 2.86
CA ARG A 194 6.17 22.56 1.64
C ARG A 194 7.52 21.86 1.50
N GLU A 195 8.25 21.67 2.60
CA GLU A 195 9.51 20.91 2.57
C GLU A 195 9.27 19.42 2.35
N ARG A 196 8.23 18.84 2.97
CA ARG A 196 7.81 17.47 2.66
C ARG A 196 7.38 17.30 1.20
N GLN A 197 6.65 18.24 0.64
CA GLN A 197 6.30 18.25 -0.79
C GLN A 197 7.55 18.28 -1.67
N ARG A 198 8.52 19.16 -1.38
CA ARG A 198 9.80 19.22 -2.11
C ARG A 198 10.54 17.88 -2.06
N MET A 199 10.71 17.31 -0.87
CA MET A 199 11.36 16.00 -0.69
C MET A 199 10.61 14.87 -1.41
N MET A 200 9.28 14.84 -1.36
CA MET A 200 8.47 13.85 -2.07
C MET A 200 8.52 14.01 -3.59
N ARG A 201 8.62 15.24 -4.09
CA ARG A 201 8.83 15.51 -5.51
C ARG A 201 10.18 14.96 -5.97
N GLU A 202 11.25 15.22 -5.23
CA GLU A 202 12.59 14.68 -5.52
C GLU A 202 12.57 13.14 -5.52
N HIS A 203 11.95 12.53 -4.51
CA HIS A 203 11.75 11.09 -4.45
C HIS A 203 11.01 10.54 -5.68
N GLY A 204 9.92 11.18 -6.08
CA GLY A 204 9.14 10.81 -7.27
C GLY A 204 9.95 10.94 -8.58
N MET A 205 10.81 11.96 -8.69
CA MET A 205 11.70 12.12 -9.85
C MET A 205 12.69 10.96 -9.97
N ILE A 206 13.26 10.50 -8.86
CA ILE A 206 14.13 9.33 -8.85
C ILE A 206 13.37 8.09 -9.34
N GLY A 207 12.14 7.87 -8.84
CA GLY A 207 11.31 6.73 -9.24
C GLY A 207 11.00 6.68 -10.74
N ARG A 208 10.84 7.84 -11.40
CA ARG A 208 10.57 7.91 -12.85
C ARG A 208 11.67 7.29 -13.71
N HIS A 209 12.92 7.27 -13.24
CA HIS A 209 14.01 6.61 -13.96
C HIS A 209 13.85 5.08 -14.05
N TYR A 210 12.95 4.49 -13.25
CA TYR A 210 12.65 3.05 -13.24
C TYR A 210 11.35 2.68 -13.94
N ALA A 211 10.72 3.63 -14.66
CA ALA A 211 9.50 3.38 -15.42
C ALA A 211 9.67 2.19 -16.38
N GLY A 212 8.65 1.32 -16.44
CA GLY A 212 8.67 0.08 -17.23
C GLY A 212 9.52 -1.05 -16.62
N ARG A 213 10.39 -0.75 -15.66
CA ARG A 213 11.27 -1.74 -15.00
C ARG A 213 10.74 -2.17 -13.64
N VAL A 214 10.24 -1.22 -12.86
CA VAL A 214 9.68 -1.43 -11.51
C VAL A 214 8.27 -0.83 -11.46
N THR A 215 7.33 -1.59 -10.92
CA THR A 215 5.99 -1.10 -10.57
C THR A 215 5.89 -1.09 -9.05
N GLN A 216 5.57 0.06 -8.47
CA GLN A 216 5.42 0.24 -7.03
C GLN A 216 3.93 0.36 -6.68
N ILE A 217 3.53 -0.31 -5.61
CA ILE A 217 2.25 -0.13 -4.92
C ILE A 217 2.61 0.29 -3.50
N ILE A 218 2.04 1.42 -3.06
CA ILE A 218 2.19 1.93 -1.69
C ILE A 218 0.86 1.69 -0.97
N SER A 219 0.94 1.12 0.22
CA SER A 219 -0.21 0.82 1.07
C SER A 219 0.10 1.03 2.55
#